data_AF-A0A967X550-F1
#
_entry.id   AF-A0A967X550-F1
#
_cell.length_a   1.000
_cell.length_b   1.000
_cell.length_c   1.000
_cell.angle_alpha   90.00
_cell.angle_beta   90.00
_cell.angle_gamma   90.00
#
_symmetry.space_group_name_H-M   'P 1'
#
loop_
_entity.id
_entity.type
_entity.pdbx_description
1 polymer ?
#
loop_
_entity_poly.entity_id
_entity_poly.type
_entity_poly.pdbx_seq_one_letter_code
_entity_poly.pdbx_strand_id
1 'polypeptide(L)'
;MSQLRGDLDWIVMRALEREKDDRYRSPAALAADLQRYLDDRPVEAGPPTLSYRLKKFTRRHRTAVAAALGGLALLMAALITTTMLW
;
A
#
# COMPACT_ATOMS: atom_id res chain seq x y z
N MET A 1 23.63 -10.57 -7.58
CA MET A 1 22.41 -11.14 -6.99
C MET A 1 21.37 -10.04 -6.90
N SER A 2 20.32 -10.11 -7.72
CA SER A 2 19.24 -9.13 -7.70
C SER A 2 18.57 -9.16 -6.32
N GLN A 3 18.81 -8.13 -5.50
CA GLN A 3 17.98 -7.89 -4.32
C GLN A 3 16.53 -7.87 -4.77
N LEU A 4 15.73 -8.83 -4.34
CA LEU A 4 14.28 -8.72 -4.41
C LEU A 4 13.96 -7.50 -3.54
N ARG A 5 13.63 -6.35 -4.15
CA ARG A 5 13.44 -5.10 -3.40
C ARG A 5 12.00 -5.00 -2.93
N GLY A 6 11.80 -4.87 -1.61
CA GLY A 6 10.50 -4.58 -0.99
C GLY A 6 9.69 -5.84 -0.69
N ASP A 7 8.39 -5.79 -0.93
CA ASP A 7 7.41 -6.81 -0.50
C ASP A 7 7.74 -8.25 -0.91
N LEU A 8 8.41 -8.46 -2.04
CA LEU A 8 8.77 -9.80 -2.52
C LEU A 8 9.89 -10.44 -1.66
N ASP A 9 10.75 -9.63 -1.05
CA ASP A 9 11.75 -10.08 -0.07
C ASP A 9 11.06 -10.65 1.17
N TRP A 10 10.04 -9.94 1.67
CA TRP A 10 9.25 -10.40 2.82
C TRP A 10 8.52 -11.72 2.52
N ILE A 11 7.92 -11.83 1.34
CA ILE A 11 7.26 -13.08 0.91
C ILE A 11 8.27 -14.24 0.88
N VAL A 12 9.45 -14.02 0.29
CA VAL A 12 10.48 -15.06 0.19
C VAL A 12 11.06 -15.42 1.56
N MET A 13 11.37 -14.43 2.40
CA MET A 13 11.83 -14.67 3.77
C MET A 13 10.82 -15.49 4.56
N ARG A 14 9.53 -15.09 4.55
CA ARG A 14 8.48 -15.83 5.25
C ARG A 14 8.29 -17.24 4.69
N ALA A 15 8.42 -17.44 3.38
CA ALA A 15 8.34 -18.78 2.77
C ALA A 15 9.51 -19.69 3.18
N LEU A 16 10.68 -19.11 3.46
CA LEU A 16 11.91 -19.81 3.84
C LEU A 16 12.10 -19.94 5.35
N GLU A 17 11.19 -19.41 6.16
CA GLU A 17 11.31 -19.39 7.62
C GLU A 17 11.54 -20.79 8.20
N ARG A 18 12.43 -20.87 9.20
CA ARG A 18 12.91 -22.16 9.71
C ARG A 18 11.82 -22.93 10.45
N GLU A 19 11.04 -22.20 11.25
CA GLU A 19 9.92 -22.74 12.02
C GLU A 19 8.67 -22.80 11.13
N LYS A 20 7.94 -23.92 11.19
CA LYS A 20 6.76 -24.12 10.34
C LYS A 20 5.63 -23.14 10.66
N ASP A 21 5.51 -22.74 11.92
CA ASP A 21 4.43 -21.87 12.38
C ASP A 21 4.62 -20.41 11.94
N ASP A 22 5.86 -19.99 11.66
CA ASP A 22 6.16 -18.66 11.14
C ASP A 22 6.13 -18.60 9.59
N ARG A 23 6.08 -19.77 8.93
CA ARG A 23 5.89 -19.91 7.47
C ARG A 23 4.41 -19.77 7.09
N TYR A 24 4.16 -19.56 5.79
CA TYR A 24 2.81 -19.72 5.25
C TYR A 24 2.22 -21.10 5.58
N ARG A 25 1.03 -21.09 6.21
CA ARG A 25 0.28 -22.27 6.62
C ARG A 25 -0.12 -23.19 5.47
N SER A 26 -0.16 -22.67 4.24
CA SER A 26 -0.44 -23.45 3.04
C SER A 26 0.14 -22.80 1.77
N PRO A 27 0.31 -23.55 0.67
CA PRO A 27 0.65 -22.98 -0.63
C PRO A 27 -0.36 -21.94 -1.12
N ALA A 28 -1.64 -22.08 -0.75
CA ALA A 28 -2.67 -21.11 -1.09
C ALA A 28 -2.45 -19.77 -0.37
N ALA A 29 -1.95 -19.78 0.86
CA ALA A 29 -1.59 -18.55 1.58
C ALA A 29 -0.41 -17.82 0.91
N LEU A 30 0.61 -18.56 0.44
CA LEU A 30 1.70 -18.00 -0.35
C LEU A 30 1.19 -17.42 -1.68
N ALA A 31 0.33 -18.14 -2.40
CA ALA A 31 -0.25 -17.67 -3.66
C ALA A 31 -1.11 -16.41 -3.47
N ALA A 32 -1.89 -16.34 -2.38
CA ALA A 32 -2.66 -15.15 -2.04
C ALA A 32 -1.76 -13.94 -1.79
N ASP A 33 -0.60 -14.13 -1.13
CA ASP A 33 0.32 -13.03 -0.87
C ASP A 33 1.06 -12.56 -2.12
N LEU A 34 1.40 -13.48 -3.02
CA LEU A 34 1.90 -13.16 -4.36
C LEU A 34 0.86 -12.38 -5.17
N GLN A 35 -0.41 -12.76 -5.12
CA GLN A 35 -1.47 -12.00 -5.79
C GLN A 35 -1.60 -10.59 -5.20
N ARG A 36 -1.50 -10.43 -3.87
CA ARG A 36 -1.48 -9.10 -3.24
C ARG A 36 -0.30 -8.27 -3.74
N TYR A 37 0.88 -8.87 -3.87
CA TYR A 37 2.05 -8.20 -4.44
C TYR A 37 1.79 -7.69 -5.86
N LEU A 38 1.24 -8.55 -6.74
CA LEU A 38 0.92 -8.21 -8.13
C LEU A 38 -0.19 -7.16 -8.25
N ASP A 39 -1.21 -7.23 -7.40
CA ASP A 39 -2.34 -6.28 -7.32
C ASP A 39 -1.98 -4.95 -6.65
N ASP A 40 -0.73 -4.81 -6.24
CA ASP A 40 -0.24 -3.68 -5.48
C ASP A 40 -0.99 -3.42 -4.16
N ARG A 41 -1.37 -4.51 -3.50
CA ARG A 41 -1.95 -4.48 -2.15
C ARG A 41 -0.86 -4.67 -1.10
N PRO A 42 -1.13 -4.31 0.16
CA PRO A 42 -0.28 -4.69 1.29
C PRO A 42 -0.16 -6.22 1.37
N VAL A 43 1.07 -6.73 1.40
CA VAL A 43 1.34 -8.16 1.62
C VAL A 43 1.27 -8.49 3.12
N GLU A 44 0.86 -9.70 3.44
CA GLU A 44 0.71 -10.22 4.79
C GLU A 44 2.06 -10.51 5.45
N ALA A 45 3.09 -10.83 4.65
CA ALA A 45 4.48 -10.88 5.09
C ALA A 45 5.07 -9.51 5.47
N GLY A 46 4.41 -8.41 5.11
CA GLY A 46 4.92 -7.06 5.34
C GLY A 46 4.69 -6.54 6.76
N PRO A 47 5.41 -5.48 7.16
CA PRO A 47 5.27 -4.88 8.47
C PRO A 47 3.86 -4.33 8.65
N PRO A 48 3.30 -4.38 9.88
CA PRO A 48 1.96 -3.88 10.20
C PRO A 48 1.93 -2.34 10.31
N THR A 49 2.61 -1.63 9.42
CA THR A 49 2.74 -0.17 9.48
C THR A 49 1.68 0.54 8.65
N LEU A 50 1.07 1.57 9.24
CA LEU A 50 0.09 2.43 8.57
C LEU A 50 0.68 3.15 7.35
N SER A 51 1.94 3.58 7.43
CA SER A 51 2.65 4.26 6.33
C SER A 51 2.79 3.38 5.09
N TYR A 52 3.11 2.09 5.27
CA TYR A 52 3.18 1.11 4.18
C TYR A 52 1.81 0.92 3.51
N ARG A 53 0.77 0.70 4.32
CA ARG A 53 -0.61 0.54 3.84
C ARG A 53 -1.11 1.78 3.10
N LEU A 54 -0.84 2.97 3.63
CA LEU A 54 -1.24 4.23 3.02
C LEU A 54 -0.52 4.47 1.69
N LYS A 55 0.79 4.16 1.61
CA LYS A 55 1.57 4.26 0.36
C LYS A 55 1.02 3.35 -0.73
N LYS A 56 0.64 2.12 -0.38
CA LYS A 56 -0.01 1.16 -1.31
C LYS A 56 -1.39 1.66 -1.74
N PHE A 57 -2.18 2.17 -0.79
CA PHE A 57 -3.49 2.75 -1.08
C PHE A 57 -3.40 3.95 -2.03
N THR A 58 -2.50 4.90 -1.77
CA THR A 58 -2.32 6.06 -2.65
C THR A 58 -1.79 5.66 -4.02
N ARG A 59 -0.96 4.63 -4.13
CA ARG A 59 -0.49 4.10 -5.42
C ARG A 59 -1.61 3.44 -6.23
N ARG A 60 -2.52 2.72 -5.57
CA ARG A 60 -3.66 2.07 -6.22
C ARG A 60 -4.76 3.07 -6.61
N HIS A 61 -4.96 4.11 -5.80
CA HIS A 61 -6.03 5.10 -5.97
C HIS A 61 -5.52 6.48 -6.38
N ARG A 62 -4.42 6.56 -7.14
CA ARG A 62 -3.76 7.82 -7.52
C ARG A 62 -4.73 8.86 -8.10
N THR A 63 -5.63 8.43 -8.97
CA THR A 63 -6.63 9.30 -9.61
C THR A 63 -7.65 9.84 -8.60
N ALA A 64 -8.21 8.97 -7.77
CA ALA A 64 -9.17 9.38 -6.74
C ALA A 64 -8.52 10.28 -5.68
N VAL A 65 -7.28 9.97 -5.26
CA VAL A 65 -6.50 10.79 -4.35
C VAL A 65 -6.20 12.16 -4.97
N ALA A 66 -5.77 12.20 -6.23
CA ALA A 66 -5.51 13.47 -6.93
C ALA A 66 -6.79 14.30 -7.09
N ALA A 67 -7.91 13.68 -7.45
CA ALA A 67 -9.20 14.35 -7.55
C ALA A 67 -9.67 14.91 -6.20
N ALA A 68 -9.53 14.15 -5.12
CA ALA A 68 -9.88 14.60 -3.77
C ALA A 68 -9.01 15.79 -3.33
N LEU A 69 -7.70 15.73 -3.55
CA LEU A 69 -6.78 16.82 -3.23
C LEU A 69 -7.04 18.06 -4.08
N GLY A 70 -7.30 17.89 -5.38
CA GLY A 70 -7.65 18.99 -6.28
C GLY A 70 -8.97 19.65 -5.88
N GLY A 71 -10.00 18.85 -5.58
CA GLY A 71 -11.29 19.34 -5.08
C GLY A 71 -11.14 20.12 -3.77
N LEU A 72 -10.36 19.59 -2.81
CA LEU A 72 -10.08 20.28 -1.56
C LEU A 72 -9.36 21.61 -1.80
N ALA A 73 -8.37 21.65 -2.69
CA ALA A 73 -7.66 22.88 -3.05
C ALA A 73 -8.60 23.93 -3.66
N LEU A 74 -9.52 23.51 -4.54
CA LEU A 74 -10.53 24.40 -5.12
C LEU A 74 -11.49 24.95 -4.06
N LEU A 75 -11.94 24.13 -3.12
CA LEU A 75 -12.80 24.57 -2.01
C LEU A 75 -12.09 25.58 -1.11
N MET A 76 -10.82 25.33 -0.78
CA MET A 76 -10.01 26.27 0.00
C MET A 76 -9.81 27.59 -0.73
N ALA A 77 -9.52 27.55 -2.04
CA ALA A 77 -9.38 28.75 -2.86
C ALA A 77 -10.70 29.55 -2.89
N ALA A 78 -11.83 28.88 -3.09
CA ALA A 78 -13.15 29.51 -3.10
C ALA A 78 -13.50 30.17 -1.75
N LEU A 79 -13.17 29.51 -0.64
CA LEU A 79 -13.38 30.07 0.70
C LEU A 79 -12.55 31.34 0.90
N ILE A 80 -11.26 31.30 0.55
CA ILE A 80 -10.35 32.45 0.66
C ILE A 80 -10.86 33.62 -0.20
N THR A 81 -11.23 33.37 -1.46
CA THR A 81 -11.75 34.43 -2.34
C THR A 81 -13.02 35.04 -1.77
N THR A 82 -13.93 34.21 -1.23
CA THR A 82 -15.18 34.70 -0.64
C THR A 82 -14.88 35.59 0.56
N THR A 83 -13.99 35.17 1.47
CA THR A 83 -13.63 35.99 2.64
C THR A 83 -12.93 37.30 2.31
N MET A 84 -12.26 37.42 1.15
CA MET A 84 -11.61 38.66 0.72
C MET A 84 -12.54 39.62 -0.03
N LEU A 85 -13.68 39.13 -0.51
CA LEU A 85 -14.68 39.92 -1.23
C LEU A 85 -15.67 40.64 -0.29
N TRP A 86 -15.68 40.29 0.99
CA TRP A 86 -16.48 40.91 2.06
C TRP A 86 -15.59 41.79 2.95
#